data_AF-A0A963QY54-F1
#
_entry.id   AF-A0A963QY54-F1
#
_cell.length_a   1.000
_cell.length_b   1.000
_cell.length_c   1.000
_cell.angle_alpha   90.00
_cell.angle_beta   90.00
_cell.angle_gamma   90.00
#
_symmetry.space_group_name_H-M   'P 1'
#
loop_
_entity.id
_entity.type
_entity.pdbx_description
1 polymer ?
#
loop_
_entity_poly.entity_id
_entity_poly.type
_entity_poly.pdbx_seq_one_letter_code
_entity_poly.pdbx_strand_id
1 'polypeptide(L)'
;HAFYQLIHQGTSIVPSDFIAGVHPTAPALLADLADHHTKLLANCLAQSEALAFGKTAEEARADLEKAGMQGEELERLLPHKVFAGNRPSTTILHDRLTPAALGRLIALYEHAIFTRGIVWQIDSFDQWGVELGKQLAGVVLGELQGGPAAVHDGSTSGLIAHLCDRRPAP
;
A
#
# COMPACT_ATOMS: atom_id res chain seq x y z
N HIS A 1 -7.53 2.95 -9.45
CA HIS A 1 -6.75 4.12 -9.90
C HIS A 1 -6.59 5.09 -8.73
N ALA A 2 -5.55 4.93 -7.90
CA ALA A 2 -5.34 5.79 -6.72
C ALA A 2 -3.87 6.18 -6.56
N PHE A 3 -3.03 5.25 -6.10
CA PHE A 3 -1.64 5.54 -5.73
C PHE A 3 -0.58 5.04 -6.73
N TYR A 4 -0.98 4.33 -7.79
CA TYR A 4 -0.05 3.81 -8.79
C TYR A 4 0.69 4.91 -9.58
N GLN A 5 0.14 6.13 -9.62
CA GLN A 5 0.85 7.31 -10.14
C GLN A 5 2.17 7.52 -9.39
N LEU A 6 2.13 7.47 -8.05
CA LEU A 6 3.32 7.62 -7.21
C LEU A 6 4.26 6.43 -7.39
N ILE A 7 3.74 5.21 -7.49
CA ILE A 7 4.58 4.04 -7.71
C ILE A 7 5.34 4.16 -9.04
N HIS A 8 4.67 4.58 -10.12
CA HIS A 8 5.25 4.64 -11.47
C HIS A 8 6.13 5.85 -11.76
N GLN A 9 5.84 7.02 -11.19
CA GLN A 9 6.54 8.28 -11.52
C GLN A 9 6.98 9.07 -10.29
N GLY A 10 6.76 8.54 -9.08
CA GLY A 10 7.33 9.09 -7.86
C GLY A 10 8.83 8.80 -7.76
N THR A 11 9.43 9.37 -6.72
CA THR A 11 10.87 9.37 -6.48
C THR A 11 11.37 8.21 -5.62
N SER A 12 10.45 7.41 -5.06
CA SER A 12 10.78 6.30 -4.16
C SER A 12 10.61 4.96 -4.86
N ILE A 13 11.51 4.03 -4.60
CA ILE A 13 11.36 2.63 -4.98
C ILE A 13 10.42 1.96 -3.97
N VAL A 14 9.35 1.35 -4.48
CA VAL A 14 8.37 0.60 -3.67
C VAL A 14 8.29 -0.83 -4.19
N PRO A 15 9.03 -1.79 -3.59
CA PRO A 15 8.88 -3.20 -3.91
C PRO A 15 7.42 -3.64 -3.74
N SER A 16 6.86 -4.29 -4.75
CA SER A 16 5.43 -4.61 -4.81
C SER A 16 5.19 -6.08 -5.11
N ASP A 17 4.32 -6.72 -4.33
CA ASP A 17 3.88 -8.09 -4.60
C ASP A 17 2.47 -8.06 -5.24
N PHE A 18 2.37 -8.52 -6.49
CA PHE A 18 1.11 -8.74 -7.19
C PHE A 18 0.64 -10.17 -6.93
N ILE A 19 -0.57 -10.34 -6.40
CA ILE A 19 -1.14 -11.67 -6.12
C ILE A 19 -2.44 -11.82 -6.91
N ALA A 20 -2.53 -12.87 -7.74
CA ALA A 20 -3.72 -13.13 -8.54
C ALA A 20 -4.06 -14.62 -8.65
N GLY A 21 -5.37 -14.91 -8.73
CA GLY A 21 -5.89 -16.25 -8.98
C GLY A 21 -6.10 -16.50 -10.47
N VAL A 22 -5.67 -17.65 -10.99
CA VAL A 22 -5.90 -18.08 -12.38
C VAL A 22 -7.39 -18.17 -12.68
N HIS A 23 -8.18 -18.65 -11.73
CA HIS A 23 -9.62 -18.76 -11.82
C HIS A 23 -10.35 -17.82 -10.84
N PRO A 24 -11.54 -17.30 -11.23
CA PRO A 24 -12.34 -16.46 -10.34
C PRO A 24 -12.85 -17.29 -9.16
N THR A 25 -12.89 -16.71 -7.95
CA THR A 25 -13.22 -17.42 -6.71
C THR A 25 -14.61 -18.07 -6.73
N ALA A 26 -15.61 -17.40 -7.32
CA ALA A 26 -17.00 -17.87 -7.39
C ALA A 26 -17.57 -17.79 -8.82
N PRO A 27 -17.27 -18.75 -9.71
CA PRO A 27 -17.62 -18.68 -11.14
C PRO A 27 -19.12 -18.56 -11.38
N ALA A 28 -19.93 -19.28 -10.59
CA ALA A 28 -21.39 -19.27 -10.73
C ALA A 28 -22.02 -17.91 -10.39
N LEU A 29 -21.42 -17.15 -9.46
CA LEU A 29 -21.89 -15.80 -9.10
C LEU A 29 -21.39 -14.73 -10.08
N LEU A 30 -20.45 -15.08 -10.96
CA LEU A 30 -19.76 -14.17 -11.87
C LEU A 30 -20.04 -14.53 -13.34
N ALA A 31 -21.00 -15.42 -13.60
CA ALA A 31 -21.31 -15.92 -14.94
C ALA A 31 -21.70 -14.79 -15.91
N ASP A 32 -22.43 -13.78 -15.42
CA ASP A 32 -22.85 -12.61 -16.20
C ASP A 32 -21.73 -11.55 -16.37
N LEU A 33 -20.60 -11.72 -15.69
CA LEU A 33 -19.41 -10.87 -15.78
C LEU A 33 -18.34 -11.53 -16.65
N ALA A 34 -18.78 -12.11 -17.76
CA ALA A 34 -17.91 -12.70 -18.76
C ALA A 34 -16.87 -11.66 -19.20
N ASP A 35 -15.58 -12.01 -19.10
CA ASP A 35 -14.38 -11.18 -19.34
C ASP A 35 -13.77 -10.39 -18.17
N HIS A 36 -14.49 -10.18 -17.05
CA HIS A 36 -13.96 -9.37 -15.94
C HIS A 36 -12.67 -9.96 -15.35
N HIS A 37 -12.64 -11.28 -15.20
CA HIS A 37 -11.44 -11.98 -14.70
C HIS A 37 -10.27 -11.88 -15.68
N THR A 38 -10.54 -11.95 -16.98
CA THR A 38 -9.53 -11.76 -18.03
C THR A 38 -8.97 -10.34 -17.98
N LYS A 39 -9.81 -9.32 -17.85
CA LYS A 39 -9.38 -7.92 -17.70
C LYS A 39 -8.55 -7.70 -16.43
N LEU A 40 -8.93 -8.34 -15.32
CA LEU A 40 -8.17 -8.30 -14.07
C LEU A 40 -6.75 -8.86 -14.26
N LEU A 41 -6.64 -10.07 -14.84
CA LEU A 41 -5.35 -10.71 -15.09
C LEU A 41 -4.49 -9.90 -16.08
N ALA A 42 -5.10 -9.37 -17.14
CA ALA A 42 -4.40 -8.52 -18.11
C ALA A 42 -3.81 -7.28 -17.42
N ASN A 43 -4.58 -6.61 -16.55
CA ASN A 43 -4.08 -5.46 -15.80
C ASN A 43 -2.99 -5.85 -14.79
N CYS A 44 -3.14 -6.97 -14.08
CA CYS A 44 -2.12 -7.45 -13.13
C CYS A 44 -0.76 -7.65 -13.82
N LEU A 45 -0.75 -8.37 -14.95
CA LEU A 45 0.46 -8.63 -15.72
C LEU A 45 1.03 -7.34 -16.32
N ALA A 46 0.19 -6.54 -16.97
CA ALA A 46 0.61 -5.28 -17.59
C ALA A 46 1.19 -4.28 -16.57
N GLN A 47 0.69 -4.27 -15.32
CA GLN A 47 1.26 -3.42 -14.27
C GLN A 47 2.65 -3.89 -13.84
N SER A 48 2.86 -5.20 -13.66
CA SER A 48 4.19 -5.73 -13.34
C SER A 48 5.21 -5.48 -14.47
N GLU A 49 4.78 -5.61 -15.72
CA GLU A 49 5.58 -5.32 -16.92
C GLU A 49 5.93 -3.82 -17.02
N ALA A 50 4.93 -2.94 -16.85
CA ALA A 50 5.14 -1.49 -16.89
C ALA A 50 6.08 -1.01 -15.77
N LEU A 51 6.03 -1.61 -14.58
CA LEU A 51 6.97 -1.31 -13.51
C LEU A 51 8.40 -1.73 -13.87
N ALA A 52 8.57 -2.89 -14.50
CA ALA A 52 9.87 -3.40 -14.89
C ALA A 52 10.51 -2.58 -16.02
N PHE A 53 9.78 -2.32 -17.10
CA PHE A 53 10.34 -1.77 -18.34
C PHE A 53 10.04 -0.29 -18.55
N GLY A 54 8.97 0.24 -17.97
CA GLY A 54 8.58 1.62 -18.16
C GLY A 54 8.23 1.93 -19.62
N LYS A 55 8.59 3.13 -20.06
CA LYS A 55 8.38 3.67 -21.40
C LYS A 55 9.45 4.73 -21.66
N THR A 56 10.26 4.51 -22.69
CA THR A 56 11.37 5.38 -23.10
C THR A 56 10.88 6.71 -23.71
N ALA A 57 11.79 7.67 -23.87
CA ALA A 57 11.46 8.95 -24.50
C ALA A 57 11.09 8.77 -25.99
N GLU A 58 11.73 7.84 -26.68
CA GLU A 58 11.48 7.52 -28.08
C GLU A 58 10.09 6.92 -28.27
N GLU A 59 9.71 5.96 -27.42
CA GLU A 59 8.36 5.37 -27.42
C GLU A 59 7.29 6.40 -27.07
N ALA A 60 7.52 7.20 -26.03
CA ALA A 60 6.60 8.25 -25.62
C ALA A 60 6.42 9.33 -26.70
N ARG A 61 7.49 9.70 -27.39
CA ARG A 61 7.45 10.64 -28.53
C ARG A 61 6.65 10.06 -29.69
N ALA A 62 6.93 8.82 -30.08
CA ALA A 62 6.18 8.16 -31.16
C ALA A 62 4.68 8.07 -30.85
N ASP A 63 4.30 7.83 -29.59
CA ASP A 63 2.89 7.85 -29.15
C ASP A 63 2.27 9.25 -29.25
N LEU A 64 3.00 10.30 -28.86
CA LEU A 64 2.54 11.69 -28.95
C LEU A 64 2.37 12.16 -30.41
N GLU A 65 3.31 11.81 -31.29
CA GLU A 65 3.24 12.11 -32.72
C GLU A 65 2.05 11.41 -33.38
N LYS A 66 1.82 10.13 -33.06
CA LYS A 66 0.63 9.37 -33.50
C LYS A 66 -0.68 10.00 -33.03
N ALA A 67 -0.67 10.63 -31.85
CA ALA A 67 -1.81 11.39 -31.33
C ALA A 67 -1.98 12.77 -31.98
N GLY A 68 -1.13 13.12 -32.96
CA GLY A 68 -1.20 14.38 -33.72
C GLY A 68 -0.51 15.56 -33.04
N MET A 69 0.21 15.35 -31.93
CA MET A 69 0.96 16.40 -31.24
C MET A 69 2.29 16.67 -31.93
N GLN A 70 2.71 17.94 -32.00
CA GLN A 70 3.89 18.37 -32.73
C GLN A 70 4.53 19.61 -32.08
N GLY A 71 5.78 19.90 -32.46
CA GLY A 71 6.48 21.13 -32.08
C GLY A 71 6.64 21.30 -30.58
N GLU A 72 6.55 22.54 -30.11
CA GLU A 72 6.80 22.91 -28.71
C GLU A 72 5.86 22.20 -27.71
N GLU A 73 4.61 21.94 -28.10
CA GLU A 73 3.66 21.24 -27.22
C GLU A 73 4.09 19.80 -26.95
N LEU A 74 4.59 19.11 -27.97
CA LEU A 74 5.12 17.75 -27.82
C LEU A 74 6.35 17.75 -26.92
N GLU A 75 7.31 18.64 -27.17
CA GLU A 75 8.53 18.73 -26.35
C GLU A 75 8.21 19.00 -24.88
N ARG A 76 7.22 19.86 -24.63
CA ARG A 76 6.75 20.17 -23.28
C ARG A 76 6.11 18.95 -22.60
N LEU A 77 5.33 18.14 -23.32
CA LEU A 77 4.60 17.02 -22.73
C LEU A 77 5.43 15.75 -22.58
N LEU A 78 6.42 15.56 -23.46
CA LEU A 78 7.27 14.37 -23.52
C LEU A 78 7.81 13.91 -22.15
N PRO A 79 8.47 14.75 -21.33
CA PRO A 79 9.04 14.29 -20.06
C PRO A 79 7.98 13.76 -19.08
N HIS A 80 6.72 14.21 -19.19
CA HIS A 80 5.61 13.73 -18.36
C HIS A 80 5.05 12.37 -18.83
N LYS A 81 5.39 11.93 -20.04
CA LYS A 81 4.95 10.66 -20.64
C LYS A 81 5.99 9.55 -20.56
N VAL A 82 7.21 9.87 -20.14
CA VAL A 82 8.28 8.90 -19.89
C VAL A 82 8.01 8.17 -18.56
N PHE A 83 8.25 6.87 -18.56
CA PHE A 83 8.20 6.03 -17.37
C PHE A 83 9.57 5.38 -17.22
N ALA A 84 10.28 5.65 -16.13
CA ALA A 84 11.65 5.18 -15.98
C ALA A 84 11.79 3.65 -15.86
N GLY A 85 10.69 2.92 -15.60
CA GLY A 85 10.74 1.48 -15.35
C GLY A 85 11.61 1.15 -14.14
N ASN A 86 12.29 0.00 -14.19
CA ASN A 86 13.24 -0.49 -13.18
C ASN A 86 12.69 -0.44 -11.74
N ARG A 87 11.41 -0.75 -11.58
CA ARG A 87 10.72 -0.84 -10.27
C ARG A 87 10.45 -2.31 -9.96
N PRO A 88 11.01 -2.84 -8.86
CA PRO A 88 10.95 -4.26 -8.57
C PRO A 88 9.54 -4.68 -8.17
N SER A 89 9.09 -5.81 -8.73
CA SER A 89 7.86 -6.46 -8.31
C SER A 89 8.00 -7.98 -8.36
N THR A 90 7.19 -8.67 -7.56
CA THR A 90 7.01 -10.13 -7.61
C THR A 90 5.58 -10.43 -7.99
N THR A 91 5.36 -11.35 -8.92
CA THR A 91 4.00 -11.81 -9.29
C THR A 91 3.78 -13.23 -8.78
N ILE A 92 2.86 -13.38 -7.84
CA ILE A 92 2.47 -14.67 -7.23
C ILE A 92 1.12 -15.10 -7.81
N LEU A 93 1.13 -16.21 -8.55
CA LEU A 93 -0.08 -16.82 -9.07
C LEU A 93 -0.48 -18.05 -8.26
N HIS A 94 -1.78 -18.19 -8.01
CA HIS A 94 -2.38 -19.40 -7.47
C HIS A 94 -3.57 -19.84 -8.34
N ASP A 95 -3.96 -21.11 -8.29
CA ASP A 95 -5.05 -21.63 -9.13
C ASP A 95 -6.40 -20.92 -8.87
N ARG A 96 -6.91 -21.05 -7.63
CA ARG A 96 -8.15 -20.44 -7.17
C ARG A 96 -8.02 -20.13 -5.69
N LEU A 97 -8.66 -19.06 -5.21
CA LEU A 97 -8.60 -18.67 -3.79
C LEU A 97 -9.55 -19.55 -2.96
N THR A 98 -9.15 -20.80 -2.72
CA THR A 98 -9.82 -21.71 -1.79
C THR A 98 -9.32 -21.48 -0.36
N PRO A 99 -10.00 -22.02 0.68
CA PRO A 99 -9.49 -21.94 2.06
C PRO A 99 -8.06 -22.48 2.20
N ALA A 100 -7.74 -23.58 1.51
CA ALA A 100 -6.40 -24.14 1.49
C ALA A 100 -5.39 -23.21 0.78
N ALA A 101 -5.78 -22.57 -0.32
CA ALA A 101 -4.91 -21.60 -1.02
C ALA A 101 -4.65 -20.36 -0.16
N LEU A 102 -5.68 -19.84 0.51
CA LEU A 102 -5.56 -18.73 1.45
C LEU A 102 -4.63 -19.08 2.62
N GLY A 103 -4.79 -20.26 3.22
CA GLY A 103 -3.91 -20.72 4.30
C GLY A 103 -2.44 -20.80 3.86
N ARG A 104 -2.16 -21.27 2.64
CA ARG A 104 -0.80 -21.28 2.09
C ARG A 104 -0.23 -19.87 1.87
N LEU A 105 -1.05 -18.92 1.39
CA LEU A 105 -0.61 -17.53 1.20
C LEU A 105 -0.30 -16.86 2.54
N ILE A 106 -1.10 -17.09 3.57
CA ILE A 106 -0.84 -16.58 4.92
C ILE A 106 0.47 -17.16 5.45
N ALA A 107 0.61 -18.49 5.43
CA ALA A 107 1.81 -19.18 5.91
C ALA A 107 3.08 -18.74 5.15
N LEU A 108 2.99 -18.47 3.85
CA LEU A 108 4.09 -17.91 3.06
C LEU A 108 4.59 -16.59 3.66
N TYR A 109 3.69 -15.65 3.97
CA TYR A 109 4.08 -14.37 4.54
C TYR A 109 4.52 -14.48 6.01
N GLU A 110 3.93 -15.37 6.80
CA GLU A 110 4.39 -15.66 8.17
C GLU A 110 5.85 -16.15 8.16
N HIS A 111 6.18 -17.12 7.29
CA HIS A 111 7.55 -17.61 7.16
C HIS A 111 8.50 -16.58 6.55
N ALA A 112 8.04 -15.72 5.65
CA ALA A 112 8.83 -14.62 5.12
C ALA A 112 9.18 -13.60 6.22
N ILE A 113 8.21 -13.24 7.07
CA ILE A 113 8.41 -12.35 8.22
C ILE A 113 9.38 -12.99 9.22
N PHE A 114 9.14 -14.25 9.60
CA PHE A 114 10.03 -15.00 10.49
C PHE A 114 11.47 -15.02 9.97
N THR A 115 11.66 -15.36 8.70
CA THR A 115 13.00 -15.42 8.08
C THR A 115 13.72 -14.08 8.15
N ARG A 116 13.01 -12.97 7.86
CA ARG A 116 13.57 -11.61 7.98
C ARG A 116 13.97 -11.29 9.42
N GLY A 117 13.16 -11.67 10.39
CA GLY A 117 13.48 -11.53 11.81
C GLY A 117 14.77 -12.25 12.21
N ILE A 118 14.92 -13.51 11.79
CA ILE A 118 16.14 -14.29 12.04
C ILE A 118 17.37 -13.64 11.39
N VAL A 119 17.26 -13.18 10.13
CA VAL A 119 18.36 -12.49 9.42
C VAL A 119 18.77 -11.21 10.15
N TRP A 120 17.81 -10.45 10.66
CA TRP A 120 18.06 -9.20 11.39
C TRP A 120 18.39 -9.40 12.87
N GLN A 121 18.35 -10.63 13.37
CA GLN A 121 18.58 -10.97 14.79
C GLN A 121 17.66 -10.20 15.74
N ILE A 122 16.37 -10.08 15.37
CA ILE A 122 15.32 -9.49 16.21
C ILE A 122 14.26 -10.54 16.55
N ASP A 123 13.58 -10.35 17.67
CA ASP A 123 12.44 -11.18 18.03
C ASP A 123 11.20 -10.75 17.23
N SER A 124 10.70 -11.64 16.36
CA SER A 124 9.48 -11.39 15.58
C SER A 124 8.20 -11.69 16.35
N PHE A 125 8.32 -12.18 17.58
CA PHE A 125 7.20 -12.66 18.40
C PHE A 125 6.96 -11.82 19.66
N ASP A 126 7.75 -10.77 19.87
CA ASP A 126 7.50 -9.78 20.92
C ASP A 126 6.77 -8.52 20.38
N GLN A 127 6.28 -7.69 21.30
CA GLN A 127 5.61 -6.43 20.97
C GLN A 127 5.75 -5.36 22.07
N TRP A 128 6.92 -5.24 22.70
CA TRP A 128 7.14 -4.33 23.83
C TRP A 128 6.80 -2.86 23.55
N GLY A 129 6.91 -2.44 22.28
CA GLY A 129 6.63 -1.06 21.84
C GLY A 129 5.20 -0.56 22.13
N VAL A 130 4.24 -1.43 22.49
CA VAL A 130 2.87 -1.02 22.82
C VAL A 130 2.67 -0.55 24.27
N GLU A 131 3.64 -0.79 25.15
CA GLU A 131 3.45 -0.61 26.59
C GLU A 131 3.37 0.86 27.01
N LEU A 132 4.26 1.71 26.48
CA LEU A 132 4.30 3.12 26.83
C LEU A 132 2.97 3.83 26.50
N GLY A 133 2.42 3.55 25.31
CA GLY A 133 1.13 4.12 24.90
C GLY A 133 -0.02 3.71 25.82
N LYS A 134 -0.06 2.45 26.26
CA LYS A 134 -1.07 1.96 27.21
C LYS A 134 -0.94 2.62 28.58
N GLN A 135 0.28 2.80 29.07
CA GLN A 135 0.56 3.46 30.35
C GLN A 135 0.12 4.93 30.30
N LEU A 136 0.54 5.68 29.27
CA LEU A 136 0.19 7.09 29.12
C LEU A 136 -1.32 7.29 28.91
N ALA A 137 -1.95 6.45 28.10
CA ALA A 137 -3.40 6.51 27.87
C ALA A 137 -4.18 6.28 29.17
N GLY A 138 -3.71 5.39 30.06
CA GLY A 138 -4.33 5.17 31.37
C GLY A 138 -4.30 6.41 32.26
N VAL A 139 -3.18 7.14 32.26
CA VAL A 139 -3.03 8.41 33.02
C VAL A 139 -3.99 9.46 32.47
N VAL A 140 -3.94 9.72 31.15
CA VAL A 140 -4.78 10.73 30.50
C VAL A 140 -6.26 10.40 30.64
N LEU A 141 -6.64 9.12 30.57
CA LEU A 141 -8.03 8.69 30.78
C LEU A 141 -8.51 9.06 32.19
N GLY A 142 -7.68 8.86 33.22
CA GLY A 142 -8.00 9.24 34.59
C GLY A 142 -8.28 10.73 34.73
N GLU A 143 -7.47 11.59 34.12
CA GLU A 143 -7.66 13.05 34.13
C GLU A 143 -8.93 13.48 33.41
N LEU A 144 -9.21 12.91 32.23
CA LEU A 144 -10.42 13.20 31.48
C LEU A 144 -11.71 12.71 32.17
N GLN A 145 -11.59 11.78 33.12
CA GLN A 145 -12.68 11.30 33.97
C GLN A 145 -12.81 12.09 35.28
N GLY A 146 -12.11 13.23 35.41
CA GLY A 146 -12.17 14.10 36.58
C GLY A 146 -11.17 13.72 37.69
N GLY A 147 -10.23 12.84 37.42
CA GLY A 147 -9.11 12.52 38.31
C GLY A 147 -8.10 13.66 38.44
N PRO A 148 -7.11 13.52 39.34
CA PRO A 148 -6.10 14.55 39.56
C PRO A 148 -5.22 14.74 38.32
N ALA A 149 -4.86 15.99 38.04
CA ALA A 149 -3.93 16.33 36.96
C ALA A 149 -2.55 15.70 37.19
N ALA A 150 -1.98 15.14 36.13
CA ALA A 150 -0.64 14.60 36.11
C ALA A 150 0.34 15.58 35.43
N VAL A 151 1.64 15.30 35.54
CA VAL A 151 2.69 16.10 34.89
C VAL A 151 2.85 15.62 33.45
N HIS A 152 2.55 16.50 32.50
CA HIS A 152 2.78 16.28 31.07
C HIS A 152 3.61 17.40 30.46
N ASP A 153 3.98 17.23 29.19
CA ASP A 153 4.49 18.33 28.38
C ASP A 153 3.38 19.37 28.09
N GLY A 154 3.78 20.57 27.67
CA GLY A 154 2.85 21.68 27.44
C GLY A 154 1.81 21.44 26.34
N SER A 155 2.11 20.63 25.32
CA SER A 155 1.14 20.28 24.28
C SER A 155 0.04 19.39 24.85
N THR A 156 0.42 18.32 25.54
CA THR A 156 -0.52 17.36 26.14
C THR A 156 -1.40 18.03 27.20
N SER A 157 -0.81 18.80 28.12
CA SER A 157 -1.58 19.55 29.12
C SER A 157 -2.57 20.54 28.50
N GLY A 158 -2.15 21.26 27.45
CA GLY A 158 -3.03 22.19 26.74
C GLY A 158 -4.22 21.50 26.06
N LEU A 159 -3.99 20.33 25.46
CA LEU A 159 -5.04 19.54 24.82
C LEU A 159 -6.02 18.95 25.84
N ILE A 160 -5.53 18.44 26.97
CA ILE A 160 -6.39 17.94 28.06
C ILE A 160 -7.29 19.06 28.58
N ALA A 161 -6.72 20.23 28.90
CA ALA A 161 -7.49 21.38 29.36
C ALA A 161 -8.56 21.80 28.32
N HIS A 162 -8.18 21.88 27.04
CA HIS A 162 -9.11 22.21 25.96
C HIS A 162 -10.27 21.22 25.84
N LEU A 163 -10.02 19.93 26.06
CA LEU A 163 -11.05 18.89 26.05
C LEU A 163 -11.97 19.02 27.27
N CYS A 164 -11.42 19.18 28.47
CA CYS A 164 -12.20 19.33 29.69
C CYS A 164 -13.11 20.58 29.66
N ASP A 165 -12.62 21.69 29.10
CA ASP A 165 -13.40 22.92 28.95
C ASP A 165 -14.64 22.76 28.04
N ARG A 166 -14.51 21.93 26.99
CA ARG A 166 -15.56 21.75 25.96
C ARG A 166 -16.43 20.53 26.19
N ARG A 167 -15.91 19.56 26.92
CA ARG A 167 -16.58 18.32 27.30
C ARG A 167 -16.38 18.14 28.80
N PRO A 168 -17.22 18.80 29.62
CA PRO A 168 -17.21 18.55 31.04
C PRO A 168 -17.41 17.05 31.28
N ALA A 169 -16.71 16.51 32.27
CA ALA A 169 -16.94 15.14 32.71
C ALA A 169 -18.44 14.98 33.08
N PRO A 170 -19.05 13.82 32.76
CA PRO A 170 -20.44 13.55 33.11
C PRO A 170 -20.68 13.57 34.62
#